data_AF-A0A951UC35-F1
#
_entry.id   AF-A0A951UC35-F1
#
_cell.length_a   1.000
_cell.length_b   1.000
_cell.length_c   1.000
_cell.angle_alpha   90.00
_cell.angle_beta   90.00
_cell.angle_gamma   90.00
#
_symmetry.space_group_name_H-M   'P 1'
#
loop_
_entity.id
_entity.type
_entity.pdbx_description
1 polymer ?
#
loop_
_entity_poly.entity_id
_entity_poly.type
_entity_poly.pdbx_seq_one_letter_code
_entity_poly.pdbx_strand_id
1 'polypeptide(L)'
;MENELDNNIVTVSKLQIALRSSARSLQSELSELTLKADTETIEGLRQLLEASAQVLLNYSESWTHVLGRSHTIPSREEAEIVFNKLSLEERSKFSAETLTNVGGEIRQHPVVEPDPTEGPAAYIVVTLLVGTADDRPLFAQLDSAQAVQDVLKKLASMRTDYLMVFELLWTPQVETDTLTEAELATEYADLVAI
;
A
#
# COMPACT_ATOMS: atom_id res chain seq x y z
N MET A 1 3.38 9.43 -30.89
CA MET A 1 2.97 8.56 -29.78
C MET A 1 2.21 9.46 -28.83
N GLU A 2 0.93 9.18 -28.63
CA GLU A 2 0.18 9.82 -27.55
C GLU A 2 0.83 9.43 -26.23
N ASN A 3 0.99 10.38 -25.32
CA ASN A 3 1.51 10.11 -23.99
C ASN A 3 0.39 9.41 -23.23
N GLU A 4 0.63 8.19 -22.75
CA GLU A 4 -0.37 7.41 -21.99
C GLU A 4 -0.85 8.20 -20.76
N LEU A 5 -0.01 9.08 -20.18
CA LEU A 5 -0.37 9.96 -19.07
C LEU A 5 -1.38 11.07 -19.42
N ASP A 6 -1.66 11.31 -20.70
CA ASP A 6 -2.70 12.24 -21.16
C ASP A 6 -4.09 11.56 -21.23
N ASN A 7 -4.17 10.27 -20.86
CA ASN A 7 -5.44 9.54 -20.81
C ASN A 7 -6.40 10.16 -19.80
N ASN A 8 -7.66 10.32 -20.20
CA ASN A 8 -8.74 10.77 -19.31
C ASN A 8 -9.31 9.61 -18.47
N ILE A 9 -9.06 8.37 -18.91
CA ILE A 9 -9.43 7.16 -18.21
C ILE A 9 -8.30 6.80 -17.26
N VAL A 10 -8.63 6.55 -15.99
CA VAL A 10 -7.66 6.19 -14.96
C VAL A 10 -8.13 4.93 -14.26
N THR A 11 -7.22 3.97 -14.08
CA THR A 11 -7.47 2.81 -13.24
C THR A 11 -6.88 3.04 -11.85
N VAL A 12 -7.76 3.06 -10.84
CA VAL A 12 -7.40 3.17 -9.41
C VAL A 12 -7.44 1.77 -8.80
N SER A 13 -6.31 1.37 -8.21
CA SER A 13 -6.11 0.04 -7.63
C SER A 13 -5.63 0.13 -6.19
N LYS A 14 -6.30 -0.60 -5.31
CA LYS A 14 -5.95 -0.79 -3.91
C LYS A 14 -5.62 -2.26 -3.68
N LEU A 15 -4.40 -2.53 -3.23
CA LEU A 15 -3.95 -3.84 -2.77
C LEU A 15 -3.63 -3.75 -1.29
N GLN A 16 -4.25 -4.58 -0.46
CA GLN A 16 -3.91 -4.72 0.95
C GLN A 16 -3.42 -6.13 1.22
N ILE A 17 -2.34 -6.26 1.99
CA ILE A 17 -1.81 -7.54 2.42
C ILE A 17 -1.62 -7.49 3.93
N ALA A 18 -2.26 -8.41 4.65
CA ALA A 18 -2.02 -8.60 6.08
C ALA A 18 -0.92 -9.64 6.30
N LEU A 19 0.09 -9.26 7.05
CA LEU A 19 1.25 -10.08 7.38
C LEU A 19 1.31 -10.35 8.88
N ARG A 20 1.70 -11.56 9.27
CA ARG A 20 1.94 -11.89 10.68
C ARG A 20 3.24 -11.24 11.18
N SER A 21 3.24 -10.62 12.36
CA SER A 21 4.35 -9.82 12.93
C SER A 21 5.65 -10.55 13.26
N SER A 22 5.83 -11.81 12.86
CA SER A 22 7.20 -12.34 12.71
C SER A 22 8.05 -11.46 11.78
N ALA A 23 7.41 -10.59 10.99
CA ALA A 23 8.00 -9.56 10.14
C ALA A 23 8.28 -8.20 10.84
N ARG A 24 8.78 -8.14 12.10
CA ARG A 24 9.06 -6.84 12.78
C ARG A 24 10.01 -5.93 11.99
N SER A 25 10.88 -6.48 11.14
CA SER A 25 11.74 -5.72 10.24
C SER A 25 10.98 -5.02 9.10
N LEU A 26 9.75 -5.43 8.79
CA LEU A 26 8.97 -4.88 7.68
C LEU A 26 8.68 -3.39 7.88
N GLN A 27 8.19 -2.97 9.04
CA GLN A 27 7.86 -1.56 9.30
C GLN A 27 9.10 -0.66 9.17
N SER A 28 10.25 -1.14 9.62
CA SER A 28 11.53 -0.43 9.50
C SER A 28 11.98 -0.34 8.05
N GLU A 29 11.91 -1.44 7.28
CA GLU A 29 12.22 -1.46 5.85
C GLU A 29 11.30 -0.51 5.05
N LEU A 30 9.99 -0.53 5.31
CA LEU A 30 9.03 0.38 4.67
C LEU A 30 9.30 1.84 5.04
N SER A 31 9.70 2.11 6.28
CA SER A 31 10.09 3.45 6.74
C SER A 31 11.34 3.93 6.01
N GLU A 32 12.37 3.09 5.90
CA GLU A 32 13.58 3.43 5.17
C GLU A 32 13.31 3.69 3.69
N LEU A 33 12.47 2.88 3.04
CA LEU A 33 12.07 3.09 1.65
C LEU A 33 11.37 4.44 1.48
N THR A 34 10.40 4.72 2.35
CA THR A 34 9.62 5.96 2.32
C THR A 34 10.51 7.18 2.54
N LEU A 35 11.51 7.12 3.42
CA LEU A 35 12.42 8.25 3.68
C LEU A 35 13.41 8.53 2.54
N LYS A 36 13.76 7.52 1.75
CA LYS A 36 14.72 7.64 0.64
C LYS A 36 14.04 7.98 -0.69
N ALA A 37 12.72 7.80 -0.79
CA ALA A 37 11.99 7.98 -2.03
C ALA A 37 11.83 9.45 -2.42
N ASP A 38 12.12 9.75 -3.69
CA ASP A 38 11.74 10.99 -4.34
C ASP A 38 10.30 10.88 -4.86
N THR A 39 9.33 11.39 -4.10
CA THR A 39 7.91 11.33 -4.49
C THR A 39 7.45 12.54 -5.31
N GLU A 40 8.35 13.46 -5.65
CA GLU A 40 8.06 14.59 -6.55
C GLU A 40 8.09 14.16 -8.02
N THR A 41 8.78 13.06 -8.33
CA THR A 41 8.97 12.57 -9.70
C THR A 41 8.26 11.23 -9.93
N ILE A 42 7.74 11.04 -11.15
CA ILE A 42 7.13 9.75 -11.55
C ILE A 42 8.15 8.61 -11.48
N GLU A 43 9.42 8.89 -11.79
CA GLU A 43 10.48 7.87 -11.66
C GLU A 43 10.71 7.47 -10.21
N GLY A 44 10.75 8.41 -9.27
CA GLY A 44 10.90 8.07 -7.86
C GLY A 44 9.64 7.41 -7.27
N LEU A 45 8.44 7.75 -7.74
CA LEU A 45 7.21 6.99 -7.42
C LEU A 45 7.27 5.55 -7.95
N ARG A 46 7.78 5.35 -9.17
CA ARG A 46 7.98 4.01 -9.74
C ARG A 46 8.99 3.21 -8.93
N GLN A 47 10.10 3.83 -8.53
CA GLN A 47 11.12 3.19 -7.68
C GLN A 47 10.54 2.80 -6.31
N LEU A 48 9.74 3.67 -5.70
CA LEU A 48 9.05 3.36 -4.45
C LEU A 48 8.06 2.20 -4.63
N LEU A 49 7.28 2.17 -5.72
CA LEU A 49 6.37 1.07 -6.05
C LEU A 49 7.11 -0.26 -6.23
N GLU A 50 8.19 -0.26 -7.01
CA GLU A 50 9.03 -1.42 -7.25
C GLU A 50 9.63 -1.96 -5.95
N ALA A 51 10.25 -1.09 -5.15
CA ALA A 51 10.86 -1.48 -3.90
C ALA A 51 9.83 -1.98 -2.88
N SER A 52 8.66 -1.34 -2.80
CA SER A 52 7.56 -1.77 -1.92
C SER A 52 7.06 -3.16 -2.31
N ALA A 53 6.85 -3.41 -3.60
CA ALA A 53 6.41 -4.71 -4.09
C ALA A 53 7.47 -5.79 -3.83
N GLN A 54 8.76 -5.48 -4.00
CA GLN A 54 9.86 -6.39 -3.71
C GLN A 54 9.98 -6.72 -2.22
N VAL A 55 9.83 -5.73 -1.34
CA VAL A 55 9.79 -5.96 0.11
C VAL A 55 8.66 -6.92 0.43
N LEU A 56 7.43 -6.66 -0.04
CA LEU A 56 6.29 -7.54 0.21
C LEU A 56 6.50 -8.97 -0.29
N LEU A 57 7.13 -9.15 -1.46
CA LEU A 57 7.51 -10.46 -2.00
C LEU A 57 8.51 -11.20 -1.10
N ASN A 58 9.44 -10.51 -0.44
CA ASN A 58 10.39 -11.12 0.49
C ASN A 58 9.71 -11.66 1.76
N TYR A 59 8.52 -11.15 2.08
CA TYR A 59 7.70 -11.58 3.22
C TYR A 59 6.55 -12.51 2.84
N SER A 60 6.64 -13.21 1.69
CA SER A 60 5.54 -14.05 1.18
C SER A 60 5.06 -15.14 2.15
N GLU A 61 5.97 -15.72 2.93
CA GLU A 61 5.64 -16.73 3.95
C GLU A 61 4.86 -16.17 5.14
N SER A 62 4.81 -14.84 5.29
CA SER A 62 4.08 -14.16 6.37
C SER A 62 2.70 -13.66 5.96
N TRP A 63 2.33 -13.76 4.68
CA TRP A 63 1.01 -13.33 4.20
C TRP A 63 -0.09 -14.20 4.81
N THR A 64 -1.20 -13.57 5.16
CA THR A 64 -2.34 -14.27 5.79
C THR A 64 -3.66 -13.90 5.14
N HIS A 65 -3.85 -12.62 4.80
CA HIS A 65 -5.07 -12.13 4.18
C HIS A 65 -4.75 -11.09 3.12
N VAL A 66 -5.65 -10.92 2.16
CA VAL A 66 -5.53 -9.96 1.08
C VAL A 66 -6.86 -9.27 0.78
N LEU A 67 -6.77 -8.03 0.31
CA LEU A 67 -7.84 -7.37 -0.42
C LEU A 67 -7.27 -6.79 -1.72
N GLY A 68 -7.87 -7.13 -2.85
CA GLY A 68 -7.61 -6.47 -4.12
C GLY A 68 -8.87 -5.78 -4.63
N ARG A 69 -8.79 -4.48 -4.89
CA ARG A 69 -9.84 -3.72 -5.59
C ARG A 69 -9.20 -2.90 -6.70
N SER A 70 -9.66 -3.06 -7.93
CA SER A 70 -9.15 -2.31 -9.08
C SER A 70 -10.31 -1.90 -9.98
N HIS A 71 -10.44 -0.60 -10.24
CA HIS A 71 -11.56 -0.04 -10.98
C HIS A 71 -11.08 1.03 -11.95
N THR A 72 -11.61 0.95 -13.17
CA THR A 72 -11.38 1.94 -14.22
C THR A 72 -12.45 3.03 -14.16
N ILE A 73 -12.02 4.28 -14.16
CA ILE A 73 -12.86 5.46 -14.01
C ILE A 73 -12.67 6.34 -15.25
N PRO A 74 -13.73 6.69 -16.00
CA PRO A 74 -13.64 7.39 -17.28
C PRO A 74 -13.42 8.91 -17.13
N SER A 75 -12.92 9.36 -15.98
CA SER A 75 -12.66 10.76 -15.66
C SER A 75 -11.50 10.86 -14.68
N ARG A 76 -10.49 11.67 -15.02
CA ARG A 76 -9.33 11.90 -14.17
C ARG A 76 -9.69 12.61 -12.87
N GLU A 77 -10.58 13.60 -12.92
CA GLU A 77 -11.07 14.30 -11.71
C GLU A 77 -11.81 13.34 -10.77
N GLU A 78 -12.69 12.49 -11.31
CA GLU A 78 -13.40 11.49 -10.49
C GLU A 78 -12.43 10.46 -9.90
N ALA A 79 -11.43 10.05 -10.68
CA ALA A 79 -10.40 9.12 -10.22
C ALA A 79 -9.56 9.71 -9.09
N GLU A 80 -9.20 10.99 -9.16
CA GLU A 80 -8.50 11.70 -8.09
C GLU A 80 -9.35 11.77 -6.82
N ILE A 81 -10.66 12.05 -6.93
CA ILE A 81 -11.58 12.04 -5.79
C ILE A 81 -11.64 10.64 -5.15
N VAL A 82 -11.76 9.58 -5.97
CA VAL A 82 -11.80 8.19 -5.48
C VAL A 82 -10.48 7.80 -4.82
N PHE A 83 -9.34 8.15 -5.42
CA PHE A 83 -8.02 7.90 -4.86
C PHE A 83 -7.86 8.57 -3.50
N ASN A 84 -8.14 9.88 -3.42
CA ASN A 84 -8.03 10.65 -2.18
C ASN A 84 -8.97 10.13 -1.08
N LYS A 85 -10.18 9.70 -1.45
CA LYS A 85 -11.11 9.07 -0.51
C LYS A 85 -10.55 7.77 0.05
N LEU A 86 -10.08 6.86 -0.81
CA LEU A 86 -9.49 5.59 -0.37
C LEU A 86 -8.27 5.82 0.52
N SER A 87 -7.44 6.79 0.15
CA SER A 87 -6.27 7.18 0.92
C SER A 87 -6.63 7.68 2.32
N LEU A 88 -7.62 8.58 2.41
CA LEU A 88 -8.11 9.11 3.69
C LEU A 88 -8.76 8.03 4.56
N GLU A 89 -9.52 7.11 3.95
CA GLU A 89 -10.10 5.96 4.65
C GLU A 89 -9.02 5.08 5.29
N GLU A 90 -7.90 4.85 4.61
CA GLU A 90 -6.79 4.07 5.17
C GLU A 90 -6.04 4.84 6.26
N ARG A 91 -5.71 6.11 6.02
CA ARG A 91 -5.04 6.96 7.02
C ARG A 91 -5.87 7.15 8.29
N SER A 92 -7.20 7.07 8.19
CA SER A 92 -8.10 7.17 9.35
C SER A 92 -7.97 6.01 10.36
N LYS A 93 -7.33 4.89 9.96
CA LYS A 93 -7.08 3.72 10.80
C LYS A 93 -5.76 3.82 11.57
N PHE A 94 -4.97 4.85 11.33
CA PHE A 94 -3.70 5.00 12.01
C PHE A 94 -3.96 5.44 13.47
N SER A 95 -3.50 4.63 14.42
CA SER A 95 -3.46 5.02 15.84
C SER A 95 -2.62 6.30 16.03
N ALA A 96 -1.52 6.39 15.29
CA ALA A 96 -0.72 7.59 15.10
C ALA A 96 -0.07 7.59 13.70
N GLU A 97 -0.19 8.70 12.96
CA GLU A 97 0.53 8.91 11.69
C GLU A 97 1.94 9.44 11.99
N THR A 98 2.92 8.54 11.99
CA THR A 98 4.30 8.81 12.40
C THR A 98 5.23 9.12 11.23
N LEU A 99 4.90 8.68 10.01
CA LEU A 99 5.71 8.91 8.82
C LEU A 99 4.86 9.10 7.57
N THR A 100 5.07 10.22 6.88
CA THR A 100 4.53 10.44 5.52
C THR A 100 5.62 10.98 4.60
N ASN A 101 5.50 10.68 3.32
CA ASN A 101 6.27 11.30 2.24
C ASN A 101 5.32 11.50 1.05
N VAL A 102 4.87 12.73 0.83
CA VAL A 102 3.93 13.07 -0.24
C VAL A 102 4.47 14.30 -0.98
N GLY A 103 4.71 14.16 -2.29
CA GLY A 103 5.22 15.25 -3.11
C GLY A 103 6.51 15.85 -2.56
N GLY A 104 7.43 15.00 -2.10
CA GLY A 104 8.72 15.41 -1.52
C GLY A 104 8.67 15.88 -0.07
N GLU A 105 7.47 16.14 0.49
CA GLU A 105 7.33 16.55 1.88
C GLU A 105 7.36 15.35 2.82
N ILE A 106 8.47 15.19 3.55
CA ILE A 106 8.60 14.20 4.61
C ILE A 106 8.13 14.80 5.95
N ARG A 107 7.20 14.14 6.62
CA ARG A 107 6.80 14.47 8.00
C ARG A 107 7.03 13.27 8.91
N GLN A 108 7.68 13.52 10.05
CA GLN A 108 7.90 12.53 11.10
C GLN A 108 7.37 13.06 12.42
N HIS A 109 6.50 12.29 13.07
CA HIS A 109 6.01 12.59 14.42
C HIS A 109 6.64 11.63 15.44
N PRO A 110 7.04 12.13 16.62
CA PRO A 110 7.60 11.29 17.66
C PRO A 110 6.57 10.25 18.15
N VAL A 111 7.05 9.02 18.30
CA VAL A 111 6.28 7.88 18.80
C VAL A 111 6.05 8.06 20.31
N VAL A 112 4.81 7.89 20.76
CA VAL A 112 4.52 7.67 22.18
C VAL A 112 4.79 6.19 22.46
N GLU A 113 5.61 5.89 23.46
CA GLU A 113 5.96 4.51 23.82
C GLU A 113 4.69 3.66 24.02
N PRO A 114 4.59 2.47 23.38
CA PRO A 114 3.44 1.60 23.57
C PRO A 114 3.42 0.96 24.96
N ASP A 115 2.23 0.53 25.37
CA ASP A 115 2.03 -0.22 26.60
C ASP A 115 2.65 -1.64 26.45
N PRO A 116 3.57 -2.08 27.32
CA PRO A 116 4.31 -3.33 27.19
C PRO A 116 3.47 -4.61 27.41
N THR A 117 2.13 -4.52 27.39
CA THR A 117 1.22 -5.58 27.79
C THR A 117 0.57 -6.38 26.66
N GLU A 118 0.89 -6.10 25.39
CA GLU A 118 0.21 -6.76 24.27
C GLU A 118 0.77 -8.15 23.89
N GLY A 119 -0.17 -9.06 23.63
CA GLY A 119 0.01 -10.50 23.55
C GLY A 119 0.75 -11.04 22.30
N PRO A 120 0.65 -12.35 22.02
CA PRO A 120 1.51 -13.01 21.05
C PRO A 120 1.13 -12.64 19.61
N ALA A 121 2.00 -11.88 18.94
CA ALA A 121 2.08 -11.66 17.49
C ALA A 121 0.77 -11.24 16.78
N ALA A 122 0.62 -9.94 16.61
CA ALA A 122 -0.51 -9.28 15.98
C ALA A 122 -0.08 -8.72 14.60
N TYR A 123 -0.98 -8.50 13.65
CA TYR A 123 -0.71 -8.31 12.23
C TYR A 123 -0.13 -6.93 11.88
N ILE A 124 0.50 -6.84 10.70
CA ILE A 124 0.78 -5.59 10.00
C ILE A 124 0.00 -5.63 8.69
N VAL A 125 -0.76 -4.58 8.38
CA VAL A 125 -1.43 -4.43 7.08
C VAL A 125 -0.66 -3.43 6.25
N VAL A 126 -0.24 -3.82 5.06
CA VAL A 126 0.37 -2.93 4.07
C VAL A 126 -0.63 -2.66 2.96
N THR A 127 -0.84 -1.40 2.62
CA THR A 127 -1.71 -0.95 1.54
C THR A 127 -0.90 -0.26 0.45
N LEU A 128 -1.01 -0.78 -0.77
CA LEU A 128 -0.53 -0.14 -1.99
C LEU A 128 -1.73 0.49 -2.71
N LEU A 129 -1.73 1.81 -2.85
CA LEU A 129 -2.74 2.53 -3.61
C LEU A 129 -2.10 3.13 -4.87
N VAL A 130 -2.58 2.70 -6.04
CA VAL A 130 -1.95 2.99 -7.33
C VAL A 130 -2.97 3.57 -8.29
N GLY A 131 -2.66 4.72 -8.90
CA GLY A 131 -3.38 5.27 -10.04
C GLY A 131 -2.56 5.06 -11.32
N THR A 132 -3.17 4.49 -12.34
CA THR A 132 -2.51 4.20 -13.62
C THR A 132 -3.30 4.69 -14.82
N ALA A 133 -2.61 4.95 -15.92
CA ALA A 133 -3.17 5.29 -17.23
C ALA A 133 -3.89 4.12 -17.93
N ASP A 134 -3.93 2.93 -17.30
CA ASP A 134 -4.48 1.71 -17.88
C ASP A 134 -6.01 1.84 -18.07
N ASP A 135 -6.51 1.35 -19.20
CA ASP A 135 -7.94 1.31 -19.53
C ASP A 135 -8.64 0.07 -18.96
N ARG A 136 -7.90 -0.78 -18.22
CA ARG A 136 -8.39 -1.98 -17.57
C ARG A 136 -7.92 -2.10 -16.12
N PRO A 137 -8.69 -2.80 -15.27
CA PRO A 137 -8.23 -3.16 -13.93
C PRO A 137 -6.87 -3.87 -13.97
N LEU A 138 -5.97 -3.47 -13.06
CA LEU A 138 -4.62 -4.04 -12.97
C LEU A 138 -4.66 -5.54 -12.62
N PHE A 139 -5.68 -5.95 -11.88
CA PHE A 139 -5.90 -7.32 -11.44
C PHE A 139 -7.38 -7.59 -11.21
N ALA A 140 -7.74 -8.87 -11.25
CA ALA A 140 -9.05 -9.36 -10.86
C ALA A 140 -9.09 -9.61 -9.34
N GLN A 141 -10.09 -10.35 -8.88
CA GLN A 141 -10.18 -10.77 -7.49
C GLN A 141 -8.93 -11.57 -7.07
N LEU A 142 -8.46 -11.32 -5.84
CA LEU A 142 -7.33 -12.01 -5.24
C LEU A 142 -7.86 -13.00 -4.20
N ASP A 143 -7.54 -14.28 -4.39
CA ASP A 143 -8.05 -15.39 -3.59
C ASP A 143 -6.98 -16.43 -3.23
N SER A 144 -5.72 -16.16 -3.55
CA SER A 144 -4.60 -17.06 -3.29
C SER A 144 -3.27 -16.31 -3.22
N ALA A 145 -2.31 -16.88 -2.48
CA ALA A 145 -0.95 -16.34 -2.41
C ALA A 145 -0.28 -16.23 -3.80
N GLN A 146 -0.57 -17.15 -4.73
CA GLN A 146 -0.05 -17.07 -6.09
C GLN A 146 -0.58 -15.84 -6.83
N ALA A 147 -1.88 -15.55 -6.71
CA ALA A 147 -2.48 -14.36 -7.32
C ALA A 147 -1.85 -13.07 -6.76
N VAL A 148 -1.62 -13.00 -5.44
CA VAL A 148 -0.92 -11.86 -4.80
C VAL A 148 0.49 -11.71 -5.36
N GLN A 149 1.23 -12.83 -5.47
CA GLN A 149 2.59 -12.83 -6.00
C GLN A 149 2.65 -12.30 -7.43
N ASP A 150 1.71 -12.71 -8.28
CA ASP A 150 1.65 -12.28 -9.69
C ASP A 150 1.33 -10.79 -9.81
N VAL A 151 0.44 -10.27 -8.95
CA VAL A 151 0.15 -8.84 -8.87
C VAL A 151 1.36 -8.04 -8.41
N LEU A 152 2.04 -8.46 -7.35
CA LEU A 152 3.24 -7.76 -6.87
C LEU A 152 4.34 -7.75 -7.92
N LYS A 153 4.54 -8.85 -8.66
CA LYS A 153 5.47 -8.88 -9.81
C LYS A 153 5.06 -7.90 -10.91
N LYS A 154 3.77 -7.83 -11.23
CA LYS A 154 3.24 -6.87 -12.21
C LYS A 154 3.52 -5.43 -11.78
N LEU A 155 3.24 -5.09 -10.51
CA LEU A 155 3.51 -3.77 -9.93
C LEU A 155 5.01 -3.45 -9.91
N ALA A 156 5.88 -4.41 -9.58
CA ALA A 156 7.32 -4.23 -9.61
C ALA A 156 7.87 -3.93 -11.01
N SER A 157 7.22 -4.48 -12.05
CA SER A 157 7.56 -4.24 -13.46
C SER A 157 6.83 -3.04 -14.09
N MET A 158 6.14 -2.22 -13.29
CA MET A 158 5.34 -1.09 -13.81
C MET A 158 6.23 -0.09 -14.53
N ARG A 159 5.81 0.31 -15.74
CA ARG A 159 6.50 1.33 -16.52
C ARG A 159 6.11 2.73 -16.04
N THR A 160 7.06 3.67 -16.10
CA THR A 160 6.83 5.08 -15.73
C THR A 160 5.74 5.75 -16.54
N ASP A 161 5.58 5.41 -17.81
CA ASP A 161 4.57 6.02 -18.67
C ASP A 161 3.14 5.55 -18.39
N TYR A 162 2.95 4.52 -17.55
CA TYR A 162 1.63 4.08 -17.08
C TYR A 162 1.32 4.49 -15.65
N LEU A 163 2.34 4.79 -14.84
CA LEU A 163 2.16 5.17 -13.45
C LEU A 163 1.81 6.65 -13.34
N MET A 164 0.65 6.97 -12.75
CA MET A 164 0.22 8.35 -12.53
C MET A 164 0.47 8.80 -11.08
N VAL A 165 0.15 7.92 -10.12
CA VAL A 165 0.29 8.21 -8.69
C VAL A 165 0.46 6.91 -7.90
N PHE A 166 1.22 6.97 -6.81
CA PHE A 166 1.40 5.86 -5.90
C PHE A 166 1.46 6.35 -4.46
N GLU A 167 0.77 5.65 -3.56
CA GLU A 167 0.93 5.78 -2.11
C GLU A 167 1.20 4.41 -1.48
N LEU A 168 2.25 4.37 -0.66
CA LEU A 168 2.55 3.27 0.26
C LEU A 168 2.05 3.66 1.66
N LEU A 169 1.21 2.81 2.24
CA LEU A 169 0.69 2.98 3.60
C LEU A 169 0.85 1.66 4.36
N TRP A 170 1.06 1.72 5.68
CA TRP A 170 1.04 0.53 6.52
C TRP A 170 0.49 0.85 7.91
N THR A 171 -0.13 -0.14 8.52
CA THR A 171 -0.72 -0.03 9.86
C THR A 171 -0.37 -1.28 10.69
N PRO A 172 0.11 -1.09 11.93
CA PRO A 172 0.47 0.19 12.55
C PRO A 172 1.77 0.78 11.97
N GLN A 173 1.97 2.10 12.05
CA GLN A 173 3.24 2.70 11.61
C GLN A 173 4.36 2.62 12.66
N VAL A 174 3.99 2.50 13.93
CA VAL A 174 4.92 2.36 15.05
C VAL A 174 5.50 0.95 15.06
N GLU A 175 6.82 0.79 14.92
CA GLU A 175 7.50 -0.52 14.81
C GLU A 175 7.28 -1.47 15.99
N THR A 176 6.95 -0.91 17.16
CA THR A 176 6.67 -1.67 18.38
C THR A 176 5.20 -2.07 18.53
N ASP A 177 4.34 -1.62 17.62
CA ASP A 177 2.88 -1.80 17.64
C ASP A 177 2.43 -2.79 16.54
N THR A 178 1.36 -3.52 16.81
CA THR A 178 0.80 -4.55 15.93
C THR A 178 -0.72 -4.67 16.10
N LEU A 179 -1.45 -4.98 15.02
CA LEU A 179 -2.91 -5.17 15.07
C LEU A 179 -3.32 -6.52 15.65
N THR A 180 -4.09 -6.56 16.72
CA THR A 180 -4.72 -7.79 17.21
C THR A 180 -5.61 -8.44 16.15
N GLU A 181 -5.90 -9.74 16.32
CA GLU A 181 -6.85 -10.44 15.44
C GLU A 181 -8.24 -9.77 15.47
N ALA A 182 -8.65 -9.22 16.61
CA ALA A 182 -9.91 -8.50 16.76
C ALA A 182 -9.90 -7.16 16.00
N GLU A 183 -8.80 -6.40 16.06
CA GLU A 183 -8.63 -5.16 15.28
C GLU A 183 -8.58 -5.45 13.79
N LEU A 184 -7.84 -6.48 13.35
CA LEU A 184 -7.83 -6.90 11.96
C LEU A 184 -9.25 -7.22 11.46
N ALA A 185 -10.01 -8.01 12.24
CA ALA A 185 -11.38 -8.38 11.89
C ALA A 185 -12.36 -7.20 11.89
N THR A 186 -12.10 -6.16 12.69
CA THR A 186 -12.99 -4.99 12.83
C THR A 186 -12.67 -3.89 11.83
N GLU A 187 -11.39 -3.54 11.70
CA GLU A 187 -10.91 -2.42 10.87
C GLU A 187 -10.63 -2.82 9.41
N TYR A 188 -10.37 -4.11 9.18
CA TYR A 188 -10.07 -4.68 7.87
C TYR A 188 -10.99 -5.87 7.53
N ALA A 189 -12.28 -5.74 7.87
CA ALA A 189 -13.29 -6.79 7.68
C ALA A 189 -13.46 -7.30 6.24
N ASP A 190 -12.99 -6.54 5.24
CA ASP A 190 -13.04 -6.91 3.82
C ASP A 190 -11.86 -7.80 3.37
N LEU A 191 -10.85 -8.01 4.22
CA LEU A 191 -9.73 -8.89 3.92
C LEU A 191 -10.17 -10.36 3.87
N VAL A 192 -9.67 -11.10 2.89
CA VAL A 192 -9.94 -12.53 2.70
C VAL A 192 -8.68 -13.33 2.98
N ALA A 193 -8.79 -14.43 3.72
CA ALA A 193 -7.68 -15.33 4.01
C ALA A 193 -7.17 -16.05 2.74
N ILE A 194 -5.86 -16.28 2.65
CA ILE A 194 -5.18 -16.90 1.50
C ILE A 194 -4.14 -17.95 1.87
#